data_AF-A0A6M0H0K5-F1
#
_entry.id   AF-A0A6M0H0K5-F1
#
_cell.length_a   1.000
_cell.length_b   1.000
_cell.length_c   1.000
_cell.angle_alpha   90.00
_cell.angle_beta   90.00
_cell.angle_gamma   90.00
#
_symmetry.space_group_name_H-M   'P 1'
#
loop_
_entity.id
_entity.type
_entity.pdbx_description
1 polymer ?
#
loop_
_entity_poly.entity_id
_entity_poly.type
_entity_poly.pdbx_seq_one_letter_code
_entity_poly.pdbx_strand_id
1 'polypeptide(L)'
;MENNLNTMEALKTLYHNPTYIAINEYGHTLELKGDEKFIIQGKIKSSKQKNISLKDTWRIIKPISYDDANELFKRLRTVECRFKDGSKRLYNKLPADGQFIIESDLPYCDNCLWYYYGTMILLNKE
;
A
#
# COMPACT_ATOMS: atom_id res chain seq x y z
N MET A 1 13.00 -0.83 15.08
CA MET A 1 13.23 0.55 14.64
C MET A 1 12.59 0.69 13.27
N GLU A 2 11.41 1.31 13.18
CA GLU A 2 10.80 1.62 11.89
C GLU A 2 11.60 2.77 11.27
N ASN A 3 12.30 2.48 10.16
CA ASN A 3 13.15 3.47 9.49
C ASN A 3 12.29 4.54 8.82
N ASN A 4 12.17 5.66 9.52
CA ASN A 4 11.62 6.92 9.05
C ASN A 4 12.64 7.57 8.11
N LEU A 5 12.48 7.37 6.81
CA LEU A 5 13.34 7.94 5.76
C LEU A 5 12.88 9.35 5.42
N ASN A 6 13.81 10.24 5.10
CA ASN A 6 13.44 11.49 4.42
C ASN A 6 13.09 11.24 2.94
N THR A 7 12.55 12.25 2.27
CA THR A 7 12.08 12.11 0.87
C THR A 7 13.18 11.63 -0.09
N MET A 8 14.40 12.15 0.01
CA MET A 8 15.49 11.76 -0.90
C MET A 8 15.95 10.32 -0.66
N GLU A 9 15.99 9.89 0.60
CA GLU A 9 16.31 8.51 0.98
C GLU A 9 15.24 7.53 0.51
N ALA A 10 13.96 7.90 0.62
CA ALA A 10 12.85 7.12 0.10
C ALA A 10 12.98 6.95 -1.42
N LEU A 11 13.21 8.04 -2.16
CA LEU A 11 13.39 8.00 -3.62
C LEU A 11 14.57 7.12 -4.04
N LYS A 12 15.72 7.25 -3.34
CA LYS A 12 16.88 6.40 -3.59
C LYS A 12 16.58 4.93 -3.33
N THR A 13 15.85 4.63 -2.25
CA THR A 13 15.45 3.25 -1.92
C THR A 13 14.56 2.67 -3.01
N LEU A 14 13.58 3.43 -3.49
CA LEU A 14 12.69 3.03 -4.58
C LEU A 14 13.44 2.81 -5.89
N TYR A 15 14.41 3.68 -6.23
CA TYR A 15 15.24 3.53 -7.43
C TYR A 15 15.97 2.18 -7.51
N HIS A 16 16.45 1.70 -6.36
CA HIS A 16 17.11 0.40 -6.24
C HIS A 16 16.13 -0.77 -6.07
N ASN A 17 14.92 -0.51 -5.57
CA ASN A 17 13.89 -1.53 -5.30
C ASN A 17 12.55 -1.05 -5.90
N PRO A 18 12.35 -1.17 -7.22
CA PRO A 18 11.19 -0.59 -7.90
C PRO A 18 9.86 -1.24 -7.51
N THR A 19 9.89 -2.41 -6.87
CA THR A 19 8.72 -3.10 -6.31
C THR A 19 8.34 -2.61 -4.91
N TYR A 20 9.10 -1.70 -4.31
CA TYR A 20 8.74 -1.14 -3.01
C TYR A 20 7.83 0.07 -3.19
N ILE A 21 7.14 0.43 -2.12
CA ILE A 21 6.32 1.63 -2.03
C ILE A 21 6.76 2.39 -0.78
N ALA A 22 6.81 3.71 -0.84
CA ALA A 22 6.99 4.53 0.36
C ALA A 22 5.65 5.15 0.74
N ILE A 23 5.29 5.13 2.02
CA ILE A 23 4.08 5.77 2.55
C ILE A 23 4.45 6.72 3.69
N ASN A 24 3.86 7.90 3.73
CA ASN A 24 4.03 8.84 4.85
C ASN A 24 2.86 8.74 5.85
N GLU A 25 2.96 9.47 6.97
CA GLU A 25 1.93 9.51 8.02
C GLU A 25 0.57 10.03 7.54
N TYR A 26 0.54 10.76 6.42
CA TYR A 26 -0.68 11.28 5.81
C TYR A 26 -1.33 10.29 4.82
N GLY A 27 -0.69 9.16 4.54
CA GLY A 27 -1.16 8.20 3.53
C GLY A 27 -0.83 8.59 2.08
N HIS A 28 0.10 9.51 1.85
CA HIS A 28 0.68 9.69 0.51
C HIS A 28 1.59 8.53 0.19
N THR A 29 1.55 8.06 -1.06
CA THR A 29 2.43 7.00 -1.54
C THR A 29 3.37 7.50 -2.64
N LEU A 30 4.61 7.01 -2.61
CA LEU A 30 5.59 7.11 -3.68
C LEU A 30 5.93 5.73 -4.20
N GLU A 31 5.97 5.60 -5.52
CA GLU A 31 6.27 4.35 -6.22
C GLU A 31 6.96 4.67 -7.55
N LEU A 32 7.67 3.70 -8.11
CA LEU A 32 8.19 3.81 -9.48
C LEU A 32 7.27 3.11 -10.47
N LYS A 33 7.06 3.71 -11.64
CA LYS A 33 6.33 3.11 -12.75
C LYS A 33 7.09 3.25 -14.06
N GLY A 34 6.98 2.20 -14.89
CA GLY A 34 7.56 2.13 -16.23
C GLY A 34 9.07 1.87 -16.23
N ASP A 35 9.59 1.59 -17.43
CA ASP A 35 11.01 1.26 -17.63
C ASP A 35 11.92 2.47 -17.40
N GLU A 36 11.41 3.67 -17.63
CA GLU A 36 12.10 4.95 -17.38
C GLU A 36 12.08 5.37 -15.89
N LYS A 37 11.57 4.50 -14.99
CA LYS A 37 11.51 4.71 -13.53
C LYS A 37 10.93 6.08 -13.14
N PHE A 38 9.73 6.38 -13.60
CA PHE A 38 9.02 7.59 -13.17
C PHE A 38 8.50 7.44 -11.75
N ILE A 39 8.72 8.47 -10.92
CA ILE A 39 8.12 8.53 -9.59
C ILE A 39 6.66 8.95 -9.76
N ILE A 40 5.74 8.07 -9.39
CA ILE A 40 4.32 8.38 -9.34
C ILE A 40 3.93 8.72 -7.91
N GLN A 41 3.25 9.85 -7.79
CA GLN A 41 2.61 10.28 -6.56
C GLN A 41 1.16 9.80 -6.52
N GLY A 42 0.84 8.96 -5.55
CA GLY A 42 -0.51 8.54 -5.24
C GLY A 42 -1.02 9.18 -3.95
N LYS A 43 -2.27 9.64 -3.93
CA LYS A 43 -2.96 9.99 -2.69
C LYS A 43 -3.88 8.84 -2.30
N ILE A 44 -3.67 8.25 -1.13
CA ILE A 44 -4.76 7.52 -0.47
C ILE A 44 -5.75 8.60 -0.02
N LYS A 45 -7.05 8.40 -0.28
CA LYS A 45 -8.13 9.40 -0.33
C LYS A 45 -8.38 10.27 0.92
N SER A 46 -7.46 10.41 1.87
CA SER A 46 -7.71 10.92 3.23
C SER A 46 -6.84 12.11 3.71
N SER A 47 -5.92 12.69 2.93
CA SER A 47 -4.99 13.68 3.50
C SER A 47 -5.40 15.15 3.35
N LYS A 48 -5.37 15.88 4.46
CA LYS A 48 -5.51 17.35 4.58
C LYS A 48 -4.36 18.12 3.92
N GLN A 49 -3.30 17.45 3.48
CA GLN A 49 -2.09 18.05 2.94
C GLN A 49 -2.05 17.88 1.42
N LYS A 50 -1.98 18.98 0.67
CA LYS A 50 -2.13 18.94 -0.79
C LYS A 50 -0.87 18.44 -1.52
N ASN A 51 0.32 18.62 -0.95
CA ASN A 51 1.61 18.39 -1.62
C ASN A 51 2.59 17.61 -0.72
N ILE A 52 3.48 16.83 -1.34
CA ILE A 52 4.63 16.19 -0.68
C ILE A 52 5.68 17.25 -0.38
N SER A 53 6.28 17.19 0.80
CA SER A 53 7.41 18.04 1.21
C SER A 53 8.69 17.23 1.27
N LEU A 54 9.84 17.86 0.99
CA LEU A 54 11.15 17.24 1.26
C LEU A 54 11.34 16.88 2.74
N LYS A 55 10.58 17.54 3.63
CA LYS A 55 10.55 17.29 5.07
C LYS A 55 9.64 16.13 5.47
N ASP A 56 8.91 15.54 4.53
CA ASP A 56 8.06 14.38 4.82
C ASP A 56 8.93 13.20 5.23
N THR A 57 8.37 12.44 6.17
CA THR A 57 8.97 11.21 6.67
C THR A 57 8.22 10.02 6.07
N TRP A 58 8.97 9.06 5.57
CA TRP A 58 8.50 7.96 4.76
C TRP A 58 8.84 6.63 5.40
N ARG A 59 7.88 5.72 5.35
CA ARG A 59 8.07 4.31 5.67
C ARG A 59 8.05 3.48 4.40
N ILE A 60 9.02 2.60 4.25
CA ILE A 60 9.08 1.66 3.11
C ILE A 60 8.16 0.47 3.38
N ILE A 61 7.31 0.19 2.41
CA ILE A 61 6.42 -0.95 2.33
C ILE A 61 6.98 -1.89 1.27
N LYS A 62 7.31 -3.10 1.72
CA LYS A 62 7.78 -4.17 0.85
C LYS A 62 6.59 -5.01 0.40
N PRO A 63 6.64 -5.61 -0.80
CA PRO A 63 5.66 -6.60 -1.17
C PRO A 63 5.73 -7.79 -0.21
N ILE A 64 4.57 -8.35 0.10
CA ILE A 64 4.41 -9.53 0.94
C ILE A 64 3.99 -10.73 0.09
N SER A 65 4.13 -11.93 0.65
CA SER A 65 3.65 -13.14 -0.02
C SER A 65 2.12 -13.14 -0.10
N TYR A 66 1.57 -13.95 -1.02
CA TYR A 66 0.13 -14.19 -1.06
C TYR A 66 -0.38 -14.78 0.27
N ASP A 67 0.38 -15.71 0.87
CA ASP A 67 -0.01 -16.35 2.13
C ASP A 67 -0.09 -15.32 3.27
N ASP A 68 0.89 -14.42 3.37
CA ASP A 68 0.87 -13.33 4.36
C ASP A 68 -0.31 -12.37 4.12
N ALA A 69 -0.57 -12.03 2.85
CA ALA A 69 -1.69 -11.17 2.47
C ALA A 69 -3.03 -11.81 2.84
N ASN A 70 -3.16 -13.11 2.59
CA ASN A 70 -4.35 -13.89 2.90
C ASN A 70 -4.59 -13.97 4.41
N GLU A 71 -3.54 -14.22 5.19
CA GLU A 71 -3.62 -14.20 6.66
C GLU A 71 -4.01 -12.82 7.21
N LEU A 72 -3.47 -11.74 6.65
CA LEU A 72 -3.86 -10.37 7.01
C LEU A 72 -5.34 -10.09 6.65
N PHE A 73 -5.77 -10.50 5.46
CA PHE A 73 -7.16 -10.36 5.03
C PHE A 73 -8.14 -11.14 5.92
N LYS A 74 -7.78 -12.37 6.33
CA LYS A 74 -8.54 -13.16 7.30
C LYS A 74 -8.68 -12.45 8.65
N ARG A 75 -7.68 -11.66 9.04
CA ARG A 75 -7.69 -10.79 10.23
C ARG A 75 -8.36 -9.44 10.01
N LEU A 76 -9.22 -9.32 8.99
CA LEU A 76 -9.98 -8.11 8.64
C LEU A 76 -9.08 -6.90 8.30
N ARG A 77 -7.87 -7.16 7.78
CA ARG A 77 -6.98 -6.08 7.32
C ARG A 77 -7.20 -5.81 5.84
N THR A 78 -7.09 -4.55 5.46
CA THR A 78 -7.03 -4.10 4.07
C THR A 78 -5.72 -4.52 3.43
N VAL A 79 -5.77 -5.23 2.31
CA VAL A 79 -4.59 -5.55 1.50
C VAL A 79 -4.75 -5.01 0.08
N GLU A 80 -3.64 -4.60 -0.54
CA GLU A 80 -3.61 -4.11 -1.92
C GLU A 80 -2.90 -5.14 -2.81
N CYS A 81 -3.53 -5.48 -3.93
CA CYS A 81 -2.94 -6.25 -5.02
C CYS A 81 -2.60 -5.29 -6.16
N ARG A 82 -1.39 -5.39 -6.70
CA ARG A 82 -0.95 -4.59 -7.86
C ARG A 82 -0.40 -5.48 -8.97
N PHE A 83 -0.90 -5.26 -10.17
CA PHE A 83 -0.51 -5.99 -11.37
C PHE A 83 0.61 -5.29 -12.14
N LYS A 84 1.26 -6.01 -13.06
CA LYS A 84 2.38 -5.50 -13.88
C LYS A 84 2.02 -4.29 -14.75
N ASP A 85 0.76 -4.16 -15.16
CA ASP A 85 0.24 -3.00 -15.90
C ASP A 85 0.08 -1.74 -15.02
N GLY A 86 0.34 -1.86 -13.71
CA GLY A 86 0.20 -0.81 -12.72
C GLY A 86 -1.23 -0.63 -12.20
N SER A 87 -2.20 -1.42 -12.68
CA SER A 87 -3.53 -1.50 -12.10
C SER A 87 -3.47 -2.09 -10.69
N LYS A 88 -4.42 -1.70 -9.84
CA LYS A 88 -4.46 -2.13 -8.44
C LYS A 88 -5.86 -2.40 -7.95
N ARG A 89 -5.98 -3.34 -7.01
CA ARG A 89 -7.23 -3.73 -6.34
C ARG A 89 -7.02 -3.72 -4.84
N LEU A 90 -7.98 -3.16 -4.11
CA LEU A 90 -8.01 -3.17 -2.65
C LEU A 90 -9.00 -4.23 -2.18
N TYR A 91 -8.56 -5.10 -1.29
CA TYR A 91 -9.39 -6.15 -0.68
C TYR A 91 -9.61 -5.82 0.78
N ASN A 92 -10.89 -5.68 1.15
CA ASN A 92 -11.37 -5.45 2.51
C ASN A 92 -12.48 -6.46 2.79
N LYS A 93 -12.45 -7.13 3.93
CA LYS A 93 -13.66 -7.78 4.43
C LYS A 93 -14.64 -6.69 4.88
N LEU A 94 -15.89 -6.80 4.46
CA LEU A 94 -16.97 -5.90 4.92
C LEU A 94 -17.06 -5.93 6.45
N PRO A 95 -17.46 -4.83 7.10
CA PRO A 95 -17.62 -4.80 8.55
C PRO A 95 -18.72 -5.80 9.00
N ALA A 96 -18.61 -6.25 10.25
CA ALA A 96 -19.29 -7.41 10.85
C ALA A 96 -20.84 -7.32 10.95
N ASP A 97 -21.41 -6.23 10.47
CA ASP A 97 -22.84 -5.91 10.40
C ASP A 97 -23.54 -6.49 9.15
N GLY A 98 -22.78 -7.06 8.21
CA GLY A 98 -23.32 -7.89 7.14
C GLY A 98 -23.58 -9.33 7.61
N GLN A 99 -24.84 -9.79 7.58
CA GLN A 99 -25.28 -11.16 7.93
C GLN A 99 -24.72 -12.30 7.04
N PHE A 100 -23.71 -12.03 6.20
CA PHE A 100 -23.18 -13.00 5.24
C PHE A 100 -21.65 -12.92 5.19
N ILE A 101 -21.01 -14.08 5.39
CA ILE A 101 -19.58 -14.27 5.10
C ILE A 101 -19.49 -14.73 3.64
N ILE A 102 -18.81 -13.96 2.80
CA ILE A 102 -18.44 -14.39 1.46
C ILE A 102 -16.91 -14.38 1.39
N GLU A 103 -16.36 -15.57 1.13
CA GLU A 103 -14.95 -15.98 0.94
C GLU A 103 -14.02 -15.97 2.18
N SER A 104 -13.44 -17.15 2.45
CA SER A 104 -12.45 -17.41 3.49
C SER A 104 -11.05 -16.89 3.13
N ASP A 105 -10.76 -16.83 1.83
CA ASP A 105 -9.44 -16.57 1.28
C ASP A 105 -9.49 -15.47 0.21
N LEU A 106 -8.36 -14.80 -0.02
CA LEU A 106 -8.19 -13.91 -1.16
C LEU A 106 -8.25 -14.70 -2.47
N PRO A 107 -8.74 -14.11 -3.58
CA PRO A 107 -8.59 -14.72 -4.89
C PRO A 107 -7.11 -14.90 -5.23
N TYR A 108 -6.72 -16.12 -5.60
CA TYR A 108 -5.38 -16.36 -6.11
C TYR A 108 -5.18 -15.56 -7.39
N CYS A 109 -4.12 -14.77 -7.42
CA CYS A 109 -3.76 -13.92 -8.56
C CYS A 109 -2.28 -14.15 -8.88
N ASP A 110 -2.00 -14.62 -10.09
CA ASP A 110 -0.64 -14.70 -10.61
C ASP A 110 -0.16 -13.35 -11.13
N ASN A 111 1.16 -13.15 -11.17
CA ASN A 111 1.80 -11.94 -11.71
C ASN A 111 1.40 -10.62 -11.01
N CYS A 112 1.09 -10.67 -9.72
CA CYS A 112 0.83 -9.48 -8.90
C CYS A 112 1.73 -9.39 -7.66
N LEU A 113 1.84 -8.18 -7.12
CA LEU A 113 2.50 -7.90 -5.85
C LEU A 113 1.44 -7.53 -4.82
N TRP A 114 1.56 -8.10 -3.62
CA TRP A 114 0.67 -7.83 -2.50
C TRP A 114 1.31 -6.85 -1.52
N TYR A 115 0.53 -5.91 -1.00
CA TYR A 115 0.99 -4.92 -0.04
C TYR A 115 0.02 -4.79 1.12
N TYR A 116 0.60 -4.53 2.30
CA TYR A 116 -0.12 -4.15 3.49
C TYR A 116 0.48 -2.86 4.06
N TYR A 117 -0.35 -1.83 4.17
CA TYR A 117 0.08 -0.51 4.63
C TYR A 117 -0.09 -0.31 6.14
N GLY A 118 -0.50 -1.33 6.91
CA GLY A 118 -0.77 -1.19 8.33
C GLY A 118 -2.11 -0.52 8.64
N THR A 119 -2.38 -0.29 9.93
CA THR A 119 -3.54 0.43 10.46
C THR A 119 -3.60 1.91 10.09
N MET A 120 -2.65 2.44 9.32
CA MET A 120 -2.67 3.83 8.85
C MET A 120 -3.81 4.11 7.85
N ILE A 121 -4.46 3.07 7.32
CA ILE A 121 -5.67 3.19 6.50
C ILE A 121 -6.89 2.79 7.34
N LEU A 122 -7.18 3.58 8.38
CA LEU A 122 -8.56 3.62 8.89
C LEU A 122 -9.36 4.49 7.93
N LEU A 123 -10.02 3.82 6.99
CA LEU A 123 -11.14 4.37 6.25
C LEU A 123 -12.20 4.88 7.24
N ASN A 124 -12.54 6.16 7.08
CA ASN A 124 -13.76 6.83 7.53
C ASN A 124 -14.38 6.35 8.86
N LYS A 125 -14.10 7.09 9.94
CA LYS A 125 -15.18 7.37 10.90
C LYS A 125 -15.94 8.58 10.36
N GLU A 126 -17.12 8.31 9.81
CA GLU A 126 -18.21 9.29 9.81
C GLU A 126 -18.57 9.68 11.26
#